data_AF-A0A7C6LF23-F1
#
_entry.id   AF-A0A7C6LF23-F1
#
_cell.length_a   1.000
_cell.length_b   1.000
_cell.length_c   1.000
_cell.angle_alpha   90.00
_cell.angle_beta   90.00
_cell.angle_gamma   90.00
#
_symmetry.space_group_name_H-M   'P 1'
#
loop_
_entity.id
_entity.type
_entity.pdbx_description
1 polymer ?
#
loop_
_entity_poly.entity_id
_entity_poly.type
_entity_poly.pdbx_seq_one_letter_code
_entity_poly.pdbx_strand_id
1 'polypeptide(L)'
;MGKIKANSDADLVSMAYKGACTAASTFILATLMYIFIAWFILSKELLNRSIDPVIELRIAIVLIVVSILLACVGLVILPRYQTLERLMKKAKTEEDLLKRLSMANATRLQVVEAIALLGFMFSLVTGKPVYIYCLGIATILFLVLLWPRREEWEQVRRIMDKQA
;
A
#
# COMPACT_ATOMS: atom_id res chain seq x y z
N MET A 1 -12.44 2.84 -38.77
CA MET A 1 -12.37 3.63 -37.53
C MET A 1 -12.18 2.80 -36.25
N GLY A 2 -12.60 1.52 -36.19
CA GLY A 2 -12.48 0.69 -34.97
C GLY A 2 -11.06 0.26 -34.53
N LYS A 3 -10.10 0.04 -35.45
CA LYS A 3 -8.74 -0.40 -35.09
C LYS A 3 -7.89 0.64 -34.34
N ILE A 4 -8.15 1.94 -34.57
CA ILE A 4 -7.39 3.03 -33.95
C ILE A 4 -7.83 3.22 -32.48
N LYS A 5 -9.13 3.08 -32.21
CA LYS A 5 -9.69 3.21 -30.86
C LYS A 5 -9.27 2.04 -29.95
N ALA A 6 -9.36 0.80 -30.44
CA ALA A 6 -8.92 -0.39 -29.71
C ALA A 6 -7.42 -0.38 -29.34
N ASN A 7 -6.56 0.26 -30.14
CA ASN A 7 -5.14 0.43 -29.80
C ASN A 7 -4.96 1.49 -28.69
N SER A 8 -5.70 2.60 -28.77
CA SER A 8 -5.69 3.67 -27.77
C SER A 8 -6.15 3.15 -26.38
N ASP A 9 -7.18 2.32 -26.34
CA ASP A 9 -7.74 1.78 -25.10
C ASP A 9 -6.80 0.73 -24.45
N ALA A 10 -6.14 -0.10 -25.28
CA ALA A 10 -5.11 -1.02 -24.82
C ALA A 10 -3.89 -0.31 -24.22
N ASP A 11 -3.48 0.80 -24.83
CA ASP A 11 -2.37 1.63 -24.34
C ASP A 11 -2.73 2.32 -23.01
N LEU A 12 -3.96 2.82 -22.87
CA LEU A 12 -4.45 3.43 -21.62
C LEU A 12 -4.41 2.45 -20.43
N VAL A 13 -4.92 1.22 -20.61
CA VAL A 13 -4.91 0.20 -19.55
C VAL A 13 -3.48 -0.19 -19.19
N SER A 14 -2.60 -0.35 -20.18
CA SER A 14 -1.18 -0.66 -20.00
C SER A 14 -0.46 0.45 -19.22
N MET A 15 -0.72 1.71 -19.56
CA MET A 15 -0.19 2.87 -18.82
C MET A 15 -0.68 2.92 -17.37
N ALA A 16 -1.98 2.68 -17.13
CA ALA A 16 -2.54 2.67 -15.78
C ALA A 16 -1.95 1.54 -14.92
N TYR A 17 -1.79 0.35 -15.48
CA TYR A 17 -1.12 -0.77 -14.81
C TYR A 17 0.33 -0.46 -14.44
N LYS A 18 1.11 0.08 -15.39
CA LYS A 18 2.47 0.53 -15.12
C LYS A 18 2.51 1.58 -14.03
N GLY A 19 1.60 2.56 -14.05
CA GLY A 19 1.47 3.57 -13.00
C GLY A 19 1.22 2.97 -11.62
N ALA A 20 0.33 1.97 -11.52
CA ALA A 20 0.07 1.27 -10.26
C ALA A 20 1.31 0.49 -9.76
N CYS A 21 2.04 -0.18 -10.65
CA CYS A 21 3.29 -0.87 -10.32
C CYS A 21 4.39 0.10 -9.86
N THR A 22 4.50 1.26 -10.51
CA THR A 22 5.43 2.32 -10.10
C THR A 22 5.06 2.82 -8.71
N ALA A 23 3.78 3.08 -8.43
CA ALA A 23 3.33 3.49 -7.10
C ALA A 23 3.68 2.45 -6.03
N ALA A 24 3.39 1.17 -6.26
CA ALA A 24 3.76 0.08 -5.35
C ALA A 24 5.28 0.04 -5.09
N SER A 25 6.08 0.20 -6.15
CA SER A 25 7.54 0.24 -6.05
C SER A 25 8.02 1.45 -5.22
N THR A 26 7.40 2.61 -5.39
CA THR A 26 7.69 3.82 -4.60
C THR A 26 7.38 3.61 -3.13
N PHE A 27 6.28 2.94 -2.79
CA PHE A 27 5.94 2.63 -1.38
C PHE A 27 6.93 1.65 -0.74
N ILE A 28 7.42 0.66 -1.49
CA ILE A 28 8.49 -0.22 -1.00
C ILE A 28 9.78 0.58 -0.78
N LEU A 29 10.16 1.43 -1.73
CA LEU A 29 11.34 2.27 -1.62
C LEU A 29 11.23 3.24 -0.42
N ALA A 30 10.07 3.84 -0.21
CA ALA A 30 9.79 4.69 0.95
C ALA A 30 9.95 3.91 2.27
N THR A 31 9.42 2.69 2.33
CA THR A 31 9.57 1.81 3.51
C THR A 31 11.04 1.48 3.78
N LEU A 32 11.82 1.17 2.74
CA LEU A 32 13.26 0.94 2.86
C LEU A 32 14.00 2.20 3.33
N MET A 33 13.60 3.37 2.85
CA MET A 33 14.14 4.65 3.32
C MET A 33 13.83 4.89 4.80
N TYR A 34 12.62 4.58 5.27
CA TYR A 34 12.31 4.68 6.71
C TYR A 34 13.21 3.78 7.57
N ILE A 35 13.42 2.53 7.14
CA ILE A 35 14.32 1.59 7.81
C ILE A 35 15.75 2.12 7.85
N PHE A 36 16.25 2.63 6.72
CA PHE A 36 17.61 3.17 6.60
C PHE A 36 17.81 4.43 7.44
N ILE A 37 16.86 5.38 7.36
CA ILE A 37 16.89 6.61 8.15
C ILE A 37 16.84 6.30 9.64
N ALA A 38 15.96 5.40 10.07
CA ALA A 38 15.87 5.00 11.47
C ALA A 38 17.17 4.36 11.95
N TRP A 39 17.77 3.45 11.16
CA TRP A 39 19.08 2.88 11.46
C TRP A 39 20.15 3.98 11.61
N PHE A 40 20.20 4.93 10.68
CA PHE A 40 21.17 6.02 10.71
C PHE A 40 20.99 6.95 11.93
N ILE A 41 19.75 7.40 12.20
CA ILE A 41 19.45 8.29 13.34
C ILE A 41 19.72 7.58 14.67
N LEU A 42 19.21 6.36 14.84
CA LEU A 42 19.36 5.58 16.08
C LEU A 42 20.81 5.11 16.29
N SER A 43 21.63 5.04 15.24
CA SER A 43 23.08 4.79 15.37
C SER A 43 23.86 5.98 15.91
N LYS A 44 23.36 7.21 15.74
CA LYS A 44 24.05 8.46 16.11
C LYS A 44 23.60 9.07 17.43
N GLU A 45 22.34 8.89 17.82
CA GLU A 45 21.76 9.53 19.01
C GLU A 45 20.89 8.57 19.85
N LEU A 46 21.08 8.64 21.18
CA LEU A 46 20.13 8.23 22.23
C LEU A 46 19.87 6.73 22.47
N LEU A 47 20.93 5.93 22.65
CA LEU A 47 20.79 4.56 23.19
C LEU A 47 20.45 4.49 24.69
N ASN A 48 20.13 5.61 25.37
CA ASN A 48 20.09 5.66 26.84
C ASN A 48 18.84 6.34 27.44
N ARG A 49 17.71 6.37 26.72
CA ARG A 49 16.40 6.62 27.35
C ARG A 49 15.76 5.29 27.74
N SER A 50 15.97 4.86 28.97
CA SER A 50 15.19 3.76 29.53
C SER A 50 13.77 4.26 29.80
N ILE A 51 12.84 3.97 28.89
CA ILE A 51 11.41 4.10 29.17
C ILE A 51 11.07 3.04 30.24
N ASP A 52 10.17 3.40 31.16
CA ASP A 52 9.64 2.46 32.14
C ASP A 52 9.07 1.21 31.42
N PRO A 53 9.44 -0.02 31.81
CA PRO A 53 9.02 -1.24 31.15
C PRO A 53 7.49 -1.41 31.07
N VAL A 54 6.74 -0.85 32.02
CA VAL A 54 5.27 -0.91 32.00
C VAL A 54 4.70 -0.02 30.89
N ILE A 55 5.27 1.17 30.70
CA ILE A 55 4.86 2.10 29.64
C ILE A 55 5.24 1.52 28.27
N GLU A 56 6.43 0.94 28.17
CA GLU A 56 6.87 0.27 26.94
C GLU A 56 5.92 -0.87 26.54
N LEU A 57 5.54 -1.73 27.49
CA LEU A 57 4.60 -2.83 27.20
C LEU A 57 3.25 -2.31 26.69
N ARG A 58 2.70 -1.26 27.33
CA ARG A 58 1.44 -0.63 26.89
C ARG A 58 1.56 -0.08 25.47
N ILE A 59 2.66 0.61 25.17
CA ILE A 59 2.95 1.13 23.84
C ILE A 59 3.03 0.00 22.81
N ALA A 60 3.77 -1.07 23.12
CA ALA A 60 3.92 -2.22 22.23
C ALA A 60 2.57 -2.89 21.94
N ILE A 61 1.71 -3.06 22.95
CA ILE A 61 0.36 -3.62 22.76
C ILE A 61 -0.48 -2.73 21.84
N VAL A 62 -0.52 -1.42 22.10
CA VAL A 62 -1.27 -0.47 21.25
C VAL A 62 -0.75 -0.52 19.81
N LEU A 63 0.56 -0.57 19.62
CA LEU A 63 1.20 -0.64 18.31
C LEU A 63 0.83 -1.93 17.56
N ILE A 64 0.88 -3.08 18.24
CA ILE A 64 0.48 -4.37 17.66
C ILE A 64 -0.99 -4.32 17.26
N VAL A 65 -1.87 -3.84 18.14
CA VAL A 65 -3.32 -3.75 17.87
C VAL A 65 -3.60 -2.84 16.68
N VAL A 66 -3.02 -1.64 16.65
CA VAL A 66 -3.21 -0.68 15.54
C VAL A 66 -2.65 -1.24 14.23
N SER A 67 -1.48 -1.89 14.26
CA SER A 67 -0.87 -2.51 13.07
C SER A 67 -1.74 -3.64 12.52
N ILE A 68 -2.29 -4.50 13.40
CA ILE A 68 -3.23 -5.56 13.01
C ILE A 68 -4.51 -4.95 12.42
N LEU A 69 -5.06 -3.90 13.02
CA LEU A 69 -6.25 -3.23 12.50
C LEU A 69 -5.99 -2.65 11.10
N LEU A 70 -4.87 -1.96 10.89
CA LEU A 70 -4.49 -1.42 9.58
C LEU A 70 -4.27 -2.54 8.55
N ALA A 71 -3.61 -3.64 8.93
CA ALA A 71 -3.43 -4.80 8.07
C ALA A 71 -4.78 -5.42 7.69
N CYS A 72 -5.70 -5.59 8.65
CA CYS A 72 -7.06 -6.06 8.39
C CYS A 72 -7.82 -5.12 7.44
N VAL A 73 -7.71 -3.80 7.63
CA VAL A 73 -8.35 -2.82 6.74
C VAL A 73 -7.79 -2.92 5.32
N GLY A 74 -6.46 -2.92 5.18
CA GLY A 74 -5.78 -2.94 3.88
C GLY A 74 -5.92 -4.25 3.11
N LEU A 75 -5.81 -5.39 3.80
CA LEU A 75 -5.76 -6.72 3.18
C LEU A 75 -7.12 -7.42 3.08
N VAL A 76 -8.07 -7.09 3.95
CA VAL A 76 -9.35 -7.84 4.03
C VAL A 76 -10.54 -6.93 3.73
N ILE A 77 -10.65 -5.80 4.41
CA ILE A 77 -11.84 -4.94 4.31
C ILE A 77 -11.85 -4.23 2.96
N LEU A 78 -10.81 -3.45 2.64
CA LEU A 78 -10.76 -2.67 1.40
C LEU A 78 -10.92 -3.53 0.14
N PRO A 79 -10.23 -4.69 -0.01
CA PRO A 79 -10.42 -5.56 -1.16
C PRO A 79 -11.87 -6.06 -1.32
N ARG A 80 -12.57 -6.32 -0.20
CA ARG A 80 -14.00 -6.71 -0.22
C ARG A 80 -14.93 -5.58 -0.62
N TYR A 81 -14.62 -4.34 -0.27
CA TYR A 81 -15.47 -3.19 -0.63
C TYR A 81 -15.15 -2.63 -2.02
N GLN A 82 -13.93 -2.81 -2.51
CA GLN A 82 -13.41 -2.28 -3.77
C GLN A 82 -13.23 -3.38 -4.83
N THR A 83 -14.10 -4.40 -4.82
CA THR A 83 -14.14 -5.43 -5.88
C THR A 83 -14.41 -4.80 -7.24
N LEU A 84 -13.81 -5.34 -8.31
CA LEU A 84 -13.98 -4.86 -9.67
C LEU A 84 -15.47 -4.68 -10.06
N GLU A 85 -16.33 -5.63 -9.72
CA GLU A 85 -17.77 -5.57 -9.99
C GLU A 85 -18.45 -4.32 -9.39
N ARG A 86 -18.10 -3.97 -8.14
CA ARG A 86 -18.63 -2.78 -7.46
C ARG A 86 -18.08 -1.49 -8.05
N LEU A 87 -16.81 -1.49 -8.49
CA LEU A 87 -16.21 -0.35 -9.16
C LEU A 87 -16.89 -0.10 -10.51
N MET A 88 -17.18 -1.14 -11.28
CA MET A 88 -17.94 -1.06 -12.54
C MET A 88 -19.34 -0.48 -12.32
N LYS A 89 -20.09 -0.97 -11.33
CA LYS A 89 -21.44 -0.44 -11.04
C LYS A 89 -21.47 1.05 -10.73
N LYS A 90 -20.33 1.62 -10.28
CA LYS A 90 -20.19 3.05 -9.95
C LYS A 90 -19.57 3.88 -11.06
N ALA A 91 -18.91 3.25 -12.02
CA ALA A 91 -18.20 3.95 -13.09
C ALA A 91 -19.20 4.43 -14.14
N LYS A 92 -19.08 5.70 -14.54
CA LYS A 92 -19.90 6.29 -15.61
C LYS A 92 -19.27 6.17 -16.99
N THR A 93 -17.94 6.08 -17.03
CA THR A 93 -17.12 5.96 -18.24
C THR A 93 -15.99 4.96 -18.00
N GLU A 94 -15.38 4.49 -19.08
CA GLU A 94 -14.24 3.56 -19.02
C GLU A 94 -13.01 4.19 -18.33
N GLU A 95 -12.73 5.46 -18.63
CA GLU A 95 -11.69 6.23 -17.93
C GLU A 95 -11.99 6.36 -16.43
N ASP A 96 -13.25 6.56 -16.03
CA ASP A 96 -13.65 6.62 -14.62
C ASP A 96 -13.43 5.28 -13.93
N LEU A 97 -13.67 4.15 -14.63
CA LEU A 97 -13.38 2.81 -14.10
C LEU A 97 -11.88 2.61 -13.84
N LEU A 98 -11.03 2.95 -14.81
CA LEU A 98 -9.58 2.85 -14.67
C LEU A 98 -9.03 3.75 -13.55
N LYS A 99 -9.55 4.98 -13.45
CA LYS A 99 -9.20 5.91 -12.38
C LYS A 99 -9.60 5.36 -11.01
N ARG A 100 -10.80 4.81 -10.88
CA ARG A 100 -11.28 4.19 -9.63
C ARG A 100 -10.47 2.96 -9.24
N LEU A 101 -10.10 2.10 -10.19
CA LEU A 101 -9.25 0.94 -9.93
C LEU A 101 -7.86 1.37 -9.46
N SER A 102 -7.26 2.35 -10.14
CA SER A 102 -5.97 2.94 -9.76
C SER A 102 -6.02 3.53 -8.35
N MET A 103 -7.06 4.32 -8.04
CA MET A 103 -7.25 4.93 -6.73
C MET A 103 -7.50 3.90 -5.63
N ALA A 104 -8.25 2.83 -5.92
CA ALA A 104 -8.47 1.73 -5.00
C ALA A 104 -7.15 1.03 -4.65
N ASN A 105 -6.32 0.69 -5.64
CA ASN A 105 -5.00 0.10 -5.39
C ASN A 105 -4.09 1.04 -4.60
N ALA A 106 -4.00 2.31 -4.98
CA ALA A 106 -3.22 3.30 -4.25
C ALA A 106 -3.66 3.41 -2.78
N THR A 107 -4.97 3.43 -2.52
CA THR A 107 -5.53 3.50 -1.16
C THR A 107 -5.13 2.29 -0.33
N ARG A 108 -5.18 1.08 -0.91
CA ARG A 108 -4.77 -0.16 -0.21
C ARG A 108 -3.29 -0.12 0.16
N LEU A 109 -2.44 0.27 -0.79
CA LEU A 109 -0.99 0.39 -0.58
C LEU A 109 -0.68 1.43 0.50
N GLN A 110 -1.35 2.58 0.47
CA GLN A 110 -1.17 3.66 1.45
C GLN A 110 -1.59 3.24 2.87
N VAL A 111 -2.69 2.50 3.03
CA VAL A 111 -3.13 2.00 4.35
C VAL A 111 -2.11 1.02 4.93
N VAL A 112 -1.51 0.17 4.09
CA VAL A 112 -0.46 -0.75 4.51
C VAL A 112 0.87 -0.04 4.79
N GLU A 113 1.21 0.99 4.02
CA GLU A 113 2.39 1.83 4.28
C GLU A 113 2.32 2.52 5.64
N ALA A 114 1.13 2.92 6.09
CA ALA A 114 0.94 3.53 7.40
C ALA A 114 1.49 2.66 8.56
N ILE A 115 1.56 1.33 8.39
CA ILE A 115 2.17 0.41 9.36
C ILE A 115 3.68 0.66 9.49
N ALA A 116 4.39 0.85 8.37
CA ALA A 116 5.82 1.18 8.39
C ALA A 116 6.06 2.55 9.00
N LEU A 117 5.22 3.53 8.68
CA LEU A 117 5.28 4.88 9.26
C LEU A 117 5.10 4.83 10.78
N LEU A 118 4.16 4.03 11.29
CA LEU A 118 3.99 3.81 12.72
C LEU A 118 5.25 3.19 13.33
N GLY A 119 5.80 2.14 12.73
CA GLY A 119 7.04 1.53 13.19
C GLY A 119 8.21 2.51 13.25
N PHE A 120 8.29 3.42 12.28
CA PHE A 120 9.28 4.48 12.23
C PHE A 120 9.11 5.46 13.39
N MET A 121 7.91 6.03 13.53
CA MET A 121 7.58 6.97 14.61
C MET A 121 7.83 6.38 15.99
N PHE A 122 7.43 5.12 16.21
CA PHE A 122 7.64 4.47 17.50
C PHE A 122 9.10 4.16 17.78
N SER A 123 9.89 3.80 16.76
CA SER A 123 11.33 3.62 16.93
C SER A 123 12.01 4.91 17.36
N LEU A 124 11.58 6.05 16.82
CA LEU A 124 12.07 7.37 17.24
C LEU A 124 11.65 7.72 18.68
N VAL A 125 10.40 7.44 19.07
CA VAL A 125 9.90 7.74 20.43
C VAL A 125 10.57 6.85 21.48
N THR A 126 10.74 5.56 21.19
CA THR A 126 11.26 4.57 22.14
C THR A 126 12.77 4.44 22.12
N GLY A 127 13.44 4.95 21.08
CA GLY A 127 14.86 4.72 20.85
C GLY A 127 15.19 3.28 20.45
N LYS A 128 14.19 2.43 20.18
CA LYS A 128 14.39 1.01 19.86
C LYS A 128 14.17 0.75 18.37
N PRO A 129 15.21 0.39 17.60
CA PRO A 129 15.09 0.16 16.16
C PRO A 129 14.30 -1.12 15.82
N VAL A 130 14.06 -2.01 16.79
CA VAL A 130 13.33 -3.26 16.58
C VAL A 130 11.92 -3.01 16.00
N TYR A 131 11.26 -1.92 16.39
CA TYR A 131 9.89 -1.61 15.96
C TYR A 131 9.81 -1.31 14.46
N ILE A 132 10.73 -0.50 13.92
CA ILE A 132 10.77 -0.20 12.48
C ILE A 132 11.22 -1.40 11.66
N TYR A 133 12.10 -2.27 12.19
CA TYR A 133 12.49 -3.47 11.45
C TYR A 133 11.32 -4.45 11.34
N CYS A 134 10.65 -4.77 12.45
CA CYS A 134 9.52 -5.70 12.44
C CYS A 134 8.37 -5.17 11.58
N LEU A 135 7.95 -3.92 11.79
CA LEU A 135 6.82 -3.34 11.05
C LEU A 135 7.19 -3.02 9.60
N GLY A 136 8.41 -2.55 9.32
CA GLY A 136 8.87 -2.29 7.97
C GLY A 136 8.95 -3.56 7.12
N ILE A 137 9.48 -4.66 7.66
CA ILE A 137 9.47 -5.96 6.98
C ILE A 137 8.04 -6.44 6.75
N ALA A 138 7.16 -6.34 7.76
CA ALA A 138 5.76 -6.71 7.60
C ALA A 138 5.05 -5.89 6.51
N THR A 139 5.29 -4.58 6.47
CA THR A 139 4.77 -3.69 5.41
C THR A 139 5.26 -4.12 4.03
N ILE A 140 6.55 -4.42 3.86
CA ILE A 140 7.06 -4.90 2.56
C ILE A 140 6.34 -6.18 2.12
N LEU A 141 6.17 -7.15 3.04
CA LEU A 141 5.43 -8.38 2.74
C LEU A 141 3.98 -8.09 2.32
N PHE A 142 3.30 -7.19 3.03
CA PHE A 142 1.93 -6.80 2.69
C PHE A 142 1.83 -6.03 1.37
N LEU A 143 2.79 -5.16 1.05
CA LEU A 143 2.86 -4.47 -0.25
C LEU A 143 3.07 -5.47 -1.40
N VAL A 144 3.88 -6.51 -1.19
CA VAL A 144 4.05 -7.60 -2.16
C VAL A 144 2.76 -8.42 -2.31
N LEU A 145 2.02 -8.69 -1.23
CA LEU A 145 0.73 -9.37 -1.31
C LEU A 145 -0.34 -8.53 -2.02
N LEU A 146 -0.30 -7.21 -1.85
CA LEU A 146 -1.18 -6.24 -2.50
C LEU A 146 -0.69 -5.79 -3.88
N TRP A 147 0.35 -6.44 -4.42
CA TRP A 147 0.94 -6.04 -5.68
C TRP A 147 -0.13 -5.97 -6.79
N PRO A 148 -0.16 -4.91 -7.62
CA PRO A 148 -1.14 -4.79 -8.70
C PRO A 148 -1.10 -6.03 -9.60
N ARG A 149 -2.22 -6.77 -9.65
CA ARG A 149 -2.30 -8.00 -10.43
C ARG A 149 -2.70 -7.69 -11.86
N ARG A 150 -1.85 -8.04 -12.82
CA ARG A 150 -2.09 -7.86 -14.26
C ARG A 150 -3.46 -8.39 -14.72
N GLU A 151 -3.91 -9.50 -14.14
CA GLU A 151 -5.20 -10.13 -14.43
C GLU A 151 -6.40 -9.20 -14.23
N GLU A 152 -6.39 -8.36 -13.18
CA GLU A 152 -7.49 -7.42 -12.89
C GLU A 152 -7.59 -6.35 -13.98
N TRP A 153 -6.44 -5.87 -14.47
CA TRP A 153 -6.36 -4.86 -15.53
C TRP A 153 -6.73 -5.44 -16.89
N GLU A 154 -6.34 -6.69 -17.17
CA GLU A 154 -6.76 -7.41 -18.38
C GLU A 154 -8.26 -7.76 -18.37
N GLN A 155 -8.86 -7.96 -17.21
CA GLN A 155 -10.31 -8.10 -17.08
C GLN A 155 -11.02 -6.78 -17.42
N VAL A 156 -10.54 -5.64 -16.89
CA VAL A 156 -11.07 -4.32 -17.27
C VAL A 156 -10.99 -4.10 -18.78
N ARG A 157 -9.83 -4.39 -19.39
CA ARG A 157 -9.66 -4.31 -20.85
C ARG A 157 -10.68 -5.16 -21.60
N ARG A 158 -10.84 -6.43 -21.22
CA ARG A 158 -11.81 -7.35 -21.85
C ARG A 158 -13.26 -6.87 -21.72
N ILE A 159 -13.58 -6.11 -20.68
CA ILE A 159 -14.91 -5.56 -20.46
C ILE A 159 -15.12 -4.31 -21.33
N MET A 160 -14.11 -3.43 -21.42
CA MET A 160 -14.11 -2.29 -22.36
C MET A 160 -14.25 -2.75 -23.80
N ASP A 161 -13.45 -3.74 -24.22
CA ASP A 161 -13.47 -4.29 -25.60
C ASP A 161 -14.84 -4.89 -25.99
N LYS A 162 -15.66 -5.30 -25.01
CA LYS A 162 -17.01 -5.86 -25.25
C LYS A 162 -18.11 -4.79 -25.29
N GLN A 163 -17.84 -3.59 -24.81
CA GLN A 163 -18.80 -2.47 -24.78
C GLN A 163 -18.62 -1.50 -25.97
N ALA A 164 -17.48 -1.57 -26.67
CA ALA A 164 -17.16 -0.83 -27.88
C ALA A 164 -17.73 -1.45 -29.16
#